data_AF-X6LJ62-F1
#
_entry.id   AF-X6LJ62-F1
#
_cell.length_a   1.000
_cell.length_b   1.000
_cell.length_c   1.000
_cell.angle_alpha   90.00
_cell.angle_beta   90.00
_cell.angle_gamma   90.00
#
_symmetry.space_group_name_H-M   'P 1'
#
loop_
_entity.id
_entity.type
_entity.pdbx_description
1 polymer ?
#
loop_
_entity_poly.entity_id
_entity_poly.type
_entity_poly.pdbx_seq_one_letter_code
_entity_poly.pdbx_strand_id
1 'polypeptide(L)'
;MKLNKKHLDDIFGCLNGLKDENECIRALCEQSFETISTKLNDQQLDRVFSAFIHGLKDTNEWDRYSCAKSLGIIATKASEKQLEEVVNALMSGLKDTYQWVRRSCARPLGVISEKLNEKQMENVIHTLINGFKDKDRDVRESCARSLGVISEKLNEKQLEG
;
A
#
# COMPACT_ATOMS: atom_id res chain seq x y z
N MET A 1 4.51 23.08 5.32
CA MET A 1 5.55 23.35 4.30
C MET A 1 5.02 22.86 2.96
N LYS A 2 5.06 23.65 1.88
CA LYS A 2 4.61 23.22 0.55
C LYS A 2 5.84 22.77 -0.25
N LEU A 3 5.97 21.48 -0.54
CA LEU A 3 7.07 20.99 -1.39
C LEU A 3 6.96 21.56 -2.82
N ASN A 4 8.08 21.84 -3.47
CA ASN A 4 8.10 22.27 -4.87
C ASN A 4 8.18 21.03 -5.81
N LYS A 5 8.16 21.26 -7.12
CA LYS A 5 8.24 20.18 -8.13
C LYS A 5 9.51 19.33 -7.94
N LYS A 6 10.66 19.96 -7.71
CA LYS A 6 11.94 19.27 -7.52
C LYS A 6 11.89 18.30 -6.33
N HIS A 7 11.32 18.71 -5.21
CA HIS A 7 11.16 17.82 -4.05
C HIS A 7 10.24 16.61 -4.35
N LEU A 8 9.23 16.78 -5.22
CA LEU A 8 8.41 15.66 -5.69
C LEU A 8 9.19 14.75 -6.65
N ASP A 9 9.98 15.33 -7.55
CA ASP A 9 10.85 14.56 -8.46
C ASP A 9 11.90 13.75 -7.68
N ASP A 10 12.47 14.32 -6.61
CA ASP A 10 13.40 13.63 -5.70
C ASP A 10 12.71 12.46 -4.98
N ILE A 11 11.46 12.64 -4.53
CA ILE A 11 10.61 11.56 -3.96
C ILE A 11 10.43 10.43 -4.97
N PHE A 12 10.10 10.74 -6.22
CA PHE A 12 9.95 9.74 -7.27
C PHE A 12 11.29 9.10 -7.64
N GLY A 13 12.41 9.83 -7.51
CA GLY A 13 13.76 9.28 -7.65
C GLY A 13 14.07 8.18 -6.62
N CYS A 14 13.52 8.28 -5.40
CA CYS A 14 13.66 7.24 -4.38
C CYS A 14 12.95 5.91 -4.74
N LEU A 15 12.05 5.88 -5.72
CA LEU A 15 11.41 4.64 -6.19
C LEU A 15 12.43 3.64 -6.74
N ASN A 16 13.55 4.12 -7.29
CA ASN A 16 14.64 3.26 -7.72
C ASN A 16 15.34 2.60 -6.54
N GLY A 17 15.50 3.32 -5.43
CA GLY A 17 16.08 2.76 -4.21
C GLY A 17 15.21 1.69 -3.55
N LEU A 18 13.89 1.68 -3.79
CA LEU A 18 13.01 0.58 -3.36
C LEU A 18 13.25 -0.73 -4.13
N LYS A 19 13.92 -0.66 -5.28
CA LYS A 19 14.32 -1.81 -6.13
C LYS A 19 15.77 -2.21 -5.92
N ASP A 20 16.52 -1.50 -5.07
CA ASP A 20 17.93 -1.75 -4.87
C ASP A 20 18.16 -3.17 -4.32
N GLU A 21 19.23 -3.83 -4.73
CA GLU A 21 19.58 -5.18 -4.26
C GLU A 21 19.91 -5.18 -2.76
N ASN A 22 20.45 -4.07 -2.26
CA ASN A 22 20.81 -3.89 -0.87
C ASN A 22 19.58 -3.58 -0.01
N GLU A 23 19.30 -4.48 0.94
CA GLU A 23 18.18 -4.33 1.88
C GLU A 23 18.24 -3.06 2.71
N CYS A 24 19.44 -2.63 3.13
CA CYS A 24 19.62 -1.39 3.87
C CYS A 24 19.23 -0.17 3.04
N ILE A 25 19.57 -0.16 1.74
CA ILE A 25 19.18 0.95 0.84
C ILE A 25 17.66 0.98 0.69
N ARG A 26 17.03 -0.18 0.50
CA ARG A 26 15.55 -0.26 0.44
C ARG A 26 14.92 0.28 1.72
N ALA A 27 15.38 -0.15 2.90
CA ALA A 27 14.84 0.28 4.18
C ALA A 27 15.02 1.79 4.41
N LEU A 28 16.16 2.36 4.04
CA LEU A 28 16.41 3.81 4.13
C LEU A 28 15.48 4.59 3.18
N CYS A 29 15.23 4.08 1.98
CA CYS A 29 14.26 4.67 1.07
C CYS A 29 12.84 4.63 1.63
N GLU A 30 12.43 3.50 2.23
CA GLU A 30 11.14 3.37 2.90
C GLU A 30 10.97 4.40 4.02
N GLN A 31 11.94 4.49 4.94
CA GLN A 31 11.91 5.45 6.06
C GLN A 31 11.92 6.91 5.60
N SER A 32 12.72 7.21 4.58
CA SER A 32 12.76 8.55 3.99
C SER A 32 11.40 8.91 3.40
N PHE A 33 10.79 7.97 2.69
CA PHE A 33 9.50 8.20 2.05
C PHE A 33 8.37 8.34 3.07
N GLU A 34 8.34 7.50 4.11
CA GLU A 34 7.42 7.65 5.24
C GLU A 34 7.55 9.03 5.87
N THR A 35 8.78 9.44 6.20
CA THR A 35 9.06 10.75 6.81
C THR A 35 8.58 11.90 5.92
N ILE A 36 8.87 11.84 4.62
CA ILE A 36 8.47 12.90 3.68
C ILE A 36 6.95 12.94 3.53
N SER A 37 6.28 11.80 3.50
CA SER A 37 4.82 11.72 3.36
C SER A 37 4.08 12.50 4.45
N THR A 38 4.63 12.55 5.67
CA THR A 38 4.06 13.32 6.79
C THR A 38 4.12 14.84 6.60
N LYS A 39 4.95 15.32 5.67
CA LYS A 39 5.15 16.75 5.39
C LYS A 39 4.35 17.24 4.18
N LEU A 40 3.69 16.35 3.46
CA LEU A 40 2.87 16.66 2.29
C LEU A 40 1.52 17.22 2.73
N ASN A 41 0.99 18.18 1.98
CA ASN A 41 -0.42 18.58 2.09
C ASN A 41 -1.31 17.69 1.20
N ASP A 42 -2.62 17.80 1.36
CA ASP A 42 -3.62 16.97 0.67
C ASP A 42 -3.47 17.00 -0.87
N GLN A 43 -3.23 18.18 -1.46
CA GLN A 43 -3.03 18.30 -2.92
C GLN A 43 -1.77 17.56 -3.39
N GLN A 44 -0.72 17.52 -2.56
CA GLN A 44 0.51 16.80 -2.88
C GLN A 44 0.33 15.30 -2.70
N LEU A 45 -0.36 14.88 -1.64
CA LEU A 45 -0.73 13.48 -1.44
C LEU A 45 -1.61 12.97 -2.58
N ASP A 46 -2.59 13.76 -3.03
CA ASP A 46 -3.45 13.41 -4.18
C ASP A 46 -2.63 13.06 -5.42
N ARG A 47 -1.62 13.88 -5.73
CA ARG A 47 -0.71 13.66 -6.87
C ARG A 47 0.14 12.40 -6.68
N VAL A 48 0.64 12.17 -5.47
CA VAL A 48 1.47 11.00 -5.16
C VAL A 48 0.65 9.71 -5.24
N PHE A 49 -0.54 9.66 -4.63
CA PHE A 49 -1.45 8.53 -4.74
C PHE A 49 -1.84 8.27 -6.20
N SER A 50 -2.23 9.30 -6.94
CA SER A 50 -2.57 9.18 -8.36
C SER A 50 -1.43 8.58 -9.18
N ALA A 51 -0.20 9.04 -8.96
CA ALA A 51 0.98 8.55 -9.67
C ALA A 51 1.24 7.07 -9.38
N PHE A 52 1.17 6.64 -8.12
CA PHE A 52 1.41 5.23 -7.79
C PHE A 52 0.27 4.31 -8.23
N ILE A 53 -0.98 4.75 -8.12
CA ILE A 53 -2.14 4.00 -8.64
C ILE A 53 -2.02 3.82 -10.15
N HIS A 54 -1.54 4.84 -10.87
CA HIS A 54 -1.23 4.72 -12.29
C HIS A 54 -0.07 3.74 -12.54
N GLY A 55 1.01 3.86 -11.78
CA GLY A 55 2.20 2.99 -11.91
C GLY A 55 1.94 1.52 -11.58
N LEU A 56 0.90 1.18 -10.81
CA LEU A 56 0.41 -0.20 -10.67
C LEU A 56 -0.08 -0.84 -11.98
N LYS A 57 -0.20 -0.07 -13.06
CA LYS A 57 -0.58 -0.54 -14.40
C LYS A 57 0.60 -0.53 -15.37
N ASP A 58 1.81 -0.24 -14.91
CA ASP A 58 3.00 -0.21 -15.76
C ASP A 58 3.28 -1.59 -16.36
N THR A 59 3.87 -1.61 -17.55
CA THR A 59 4.32 -2.84 -18.20
C THR A 59 5.45 -3.54 -17.43
N ASN A 60 6.31 -2.77 -16.78
CA ASN A 60 7.43 -3.26 -16.00
C ASN A 60 6.97 -3.65 -14.58
N GLU A 61 7.23 -4.90 -14.22
CA GLU A 61 6.83 -5.47 -12.94
C GLU A 61 7.54 -4.87 -11.74
N TRP A 62 8.76 -4.33 -11.92
CA TRP A 62 9.48 -3.63 -10.87
C TRP A 62 8.88 -2.25 -10.59
N ASP A 63 8.38 -1.56 -11.62
CA ASP A 63 7.65 -0.30 -11.45
C ASP A 63 6.34 -0.55 -10.69
N ARG A 64 5.58 -1.58 -11.07
CA ARG A 64 4.38 -2.00 -10.34
C ARG A 64 4.71 -2.37 -8.89
N TYR A 65 5.79 -3.12 -8.66
CA TYR A 65 6.26 -3.48 -7.32
C TYR A 65 6.58 -2.24 -6.46
N SER A 66 7.37 -1.32 -6.97
CA SER A 66 7.74 -0.09 -6.26
C SER A 66 6.50 0.76 -5.95
N CYS A 67 5.55 0.84 -6.88
CA CYS A 67 4.30 1.56 -6.67
C CYS A 67 3.43 0.89 -5.60
N ALA A 68 3.26 -0.43 -5.64
CA ALA A 68 2.53 -1.20 -4.61
C ALA A 68 3.14 -0.98 -3.22
N LYS A 69 4.47 -1.09 -3.13
CA LYS A 69 5.22 -0.90 -1.89
C LYS A 69 5.10 0.52 -1.36
N SER A 70 5.23 1.51 -2.25
CA SER A 70 5.10 2.93 -1.91
C SER A 70 3.71 3.26 -1.41
N LEU A 71 2.66 2.78 -2.09
CA LEU A 71 1.28 2.90 -1.61
C LEU A 71 1.16 2.32 -0.21
N GLY A 72 1.77 1.16 0.05
CA GLY A 72 1.78 0.55 1.37
C GLY A 72 2.35 1.42 2.48
N ILE A 73 3.41 2.16 2.20
CA ILE A 73 4.06 3.07 3.16
C ILE A 73 3.16 4.25 3.49
N ILE A 74 2.48 4.81 2.48
CA ILE A 74 1.74 6.06 2.64
C ILE A 74 0.22 5.90 2.79
N ALA A 75 -0.34 4.69 2.65
CA ALA A 75 -1.78 4.47 2.67
C ALA A 75 -2.45 4.93 3.98
N THR A 76 -1.72 4.92 5.10
CA THR A 76 -2.20 5.47 6.39
C THR A 76 -2.39 6.99 6.35
N LYS A 77 -1.86 7.69 5.35
CA LYS A 77 -2.04 9.14 5.14
C LYS A 77 -3.18 9.47 4.18
N ALA A 78 -3.85 8.47 3.60
CA ALA A 78 -4.99 8.69 2.73
C ALA A 78 -6.14 9.37 3.50
N SER A 79 -6.68 10.43 2.90
CA SER A 79 -7.99 10.99 3.23
C SER A 79 -9.10 10.01 2.86
N GLU A 80 -10.31 10.23 3.37
CA GLU A 80 -11.48 9.40 3.05
C GLU A 80 -11.72 9.31 1.54
N LYS A 81 -11.58 10.43 0.83
CA LYS A 81 -11.70 10.50 -0.64
C LYS A 81 -10.65 9.63 -1.34
N GLN A 82 -9.40 9.66 -0.89
CA GLN A 82 -8.30 8.89 -1.51
C GLN A 82 -8.37 7.39 -1.15
N LEU A 83 -8.91 7.08 0.03
CA LEU A 83 -8.88 5.74 0.59
C LEU A 83 -9.58 4.72 -0.30
N GLU A 84 -10.70 5.09 -0.92
CA GLU A 84 -11.41 4.23 -1.85
C GLU A 84 -10.54 3.85 -3.07
N GLU A 85 -9.89 4.83 -3.69
CA GLU A 85 -9.00 4.58 -4.84
C GLU A 85 -7.80 3.71 -4.46
N VAL A 86 -7.19 3.99 -3.29
CA VAL A 86 -6.05 3.23 -2.77
C VAL A 86 -6.44 1.78 -2.49
N VAL A 87 -7.55 1.54 -1.81
CA VAL A 87 -8.04 0.19 -1.48
C VAL A 87 -8.34 -0.59 -2.76
N ASN A 88 -9.05 0.04 -3.71
CA ASN A 88 -9.37 -0.59 -4.99
C ASN A 88 -8.11 -0.94 -5.79
N ALA A 89 -7.11 -0.06 -5.80
CA ALA A 89 -5.84 -0.30 -6.47
C ALA A 89 -5.05 -1.45 -5.83
N LEU A 90 -4.98 -1.50 -4.50
CA LEU A 90 -4.31 -2.59 -3.77
C LEU A 90 -5.02 -3.93 -3.98
N MET A 91 -6.35 -3.98 -3.89
CA MET A 91 -7.14 -5.19 -4.19
C MET A 91 -6.95 -5.66 -5.64
N SER A 92 -6.83 -4.73 -6.59
CA SER A 92 -6.50 -5.07 -7.98
C SER A 92 -5.09 -5.64 -8.12
N GLY A 93 -4.10 -5.06 -7.43
CA GLY A 93 -2.71 -5.52 -7.47
C GLY A 93 -2.50 -6.91 -6.83
N LEU A 94 -3.41 -7.35 -5.96
CA LEU A 94 -3.47 -8.75 -5.50
C LEU A 94 -3.79 -9.76 -6.61
N LYS A 95 -4.14 -9.30 -7.82
CA LYS A 95 -4.37 -10.14 -9.01
C LYS A 95 -3.22 -10.06 -10.02
N ASP A 96 -2.11 -9.39 -9.67
CA ASP A 96 -0.96 -9.24 -10.55
C ASP A 96 -0.32 -10.58 -10.91
N THR A 97 0.26 -10.69 -12.10
CA THR A 97 0.96 -11.89 -12.56
C THR A 97 2.15 -12.25 -11.65
N TYR A 98 2.83 -11.26 -11.08
CA TYR A 98 4.05 -11.44 -10.30
C TYR A 98 3.77 -11.42 -8.79
N GLN A 99 4.30 -12.43 -8.09
CA GLN A 99 4.04 -12.65 -6.66
C GLN A 99 4.54 -11.50 -5.77
N TRP A 100 5.63 -10.83 -6.16
CA TRP A 100 6.16 -9.72 -5.38
C TRP A 100 5.27 -8.47 -5.44
N VAL A 101 4.53 -8.25 -6.54
CA VAL A 101 3.52 -7.19 -6.61
C VAL A 101 2.33 -7.58 -5.72
N ARG A 102 1.82 -8.81 -5.87
CA ARG A 102 0.70 -9.32 -5.07
C ARG A 102 0.97 -9.21 -3.57
N ARG A 103 2.13 -9.69 -3.09
CA ARG A 103 2.48 -9.64 -1.66
C ARG A 103 2.58 -8.20 -1.14
N SER A 104 3.12 -7.28 -1.95
CA SER A 104 3.25 -5.86 -1.60
C SER A 104 1.90 -5.15 -1.49
N CYS A 105 0.89 -5.61 -2.23
CA CYS A 105 -0.47 -5.10 -2.13
C CYS A 105 -1.28 -5.68 -0.96
N ALA A 106 -0.94 -6.88 -0.47
CA ALA A 106 -1.68 -7.55 0.59
C ALA A 106 -1.56 -6.83 1.95
N ARG A 107 -0.33 -6.64 2.42
CA ARG A 107 -0.03 -6.10 3.76
C ARG A 107 -0.70 -4.74 4.05
N PRO A 108 -0.68 -3.76 3.12
CA PRO A 108 -1.30 -2.45 3.35
C PRO A 108 -2.80 -2.50 3.62
N LEU A 109 -3.53 -3.46 3.04
CA LEU A 109 -4.96 -3.62 3.27
C LEU A 109 -5.29 -3.90 4.74
N GLY A 110 -4.47 -4.72 5.41
CA GLY A 110 -4.60 -4.95 6.86
C GLY A 110 -4.29 -3.70 7.67
N VAL A 111 -3.26 -2.94 7.28
CA VAL A 111 -2.85 -1.71 7.98
C VAL A 111 -3.94 -0.65 7.96
N ILE A 112 -4.53 -0.38 6.79
CA ILE A 112 -5.55 0.69 6.63
C ILE A 112 -6.97 0.28 7.01
N SER A 113 -7.17 -0.96 7.45
CA SER A 113 -8.49 -1.53 7.77
C SER A 113 -9.32 -0.69 8.75
N GLU A 114 -8.72 -0.03 9.74
CA GLU A 114 -9.43 0.83 10.72
C GLU A 114 -10.18 1.99 10.08
N LYS A 115 -9.70 2.44 8.91
CA LYS A 115 -10.25 3.59 8.20
C LYS A 115 -11.36 3.21 7.23
N LEU A 116 -11.59 1.91 7.03
CA LEU A 116 -12.56 1.41 6.06
C LEU A 116 -13.97 1.46 6.63
N ASN A 117 -14.93 1.83 5.78
CA ASN A 117 -16.33 1.57 6.07
C ASN A 117 -16.66 0.08 5.92
N GLU A 118 -17.83 -0.34 6.39
CA GLU A 118 -18.26 -1.74 6.41
C GLU A 118 -18.15 -2.43 5.04
N LYS A 119 -18.63 -1.76 3.99
CA LYS A 119 -18.59 -2.30 2.61
C LYS A 119 -17.16 -2.49 2.12
N GLN A 120 -16.29 -1.52 2.37
CA GLN A 120 -14.86 -1.62 2.00
C GLN A 120 -14.18 -2.74 2.79
N MET A 121 -14.46 -2.84 4.09
CA MET A 121 -13.93 -3.89 4.94
C MET A 121 -14.32 -5.28 4.43
N GLU A 122 -15.60 -5.49 4.10
CA GLU A 122 -16.09 -6.75 3.56
C GLU A 122 -15.36 -7.13 2.26
N ASN A 123 -15.21 -6.19 1.32
CA ASN A 123 -14.48 -6.42 0.08
C ASN A 123 -13.00 -6.77 0.32
N VAL A 124 -12.36 -6.09 1.28
CA VAL A 124 -10.97 -6.36 1.66
C VAL A 124 -10.82 -7.76 2.25
N ILE A 125 -11.70 -8.15 3.18
CA ILE A 125 -11.70 -9.49 3.78
C ILE A 125 -11.86 -10.56 2.70
N HIS A 126 -12.86 -10.43 1.81
CA HIS A 126 -13.06 -11.38 0.72
C HIS A 126 -11.85 -11.47 -0.21
N THR A 127 -11.24 -10.33 -0.54
CA THR A 127 -10.05 -10.29 -1.39
C THR A 127 -8.86 -10.97 -0.73
N LEU A 128 -8.63 -10.73 0.56
CA LEU A 128 -7.55 -11.36 1.32
C LEU A 128 -7.78 -12.87 1.50
N ILE A 129 -9.02 -13.33 1.74
CA ILE A 129 -9.38 -14.76 1.78
C ILE A 129 -9.08 -15.44 0.43
N ASN A 130 -9.30 -14.75 -0.68
CA ASN A 130 -8.90 -15.28 -1.99
C ASN A 130 -7.38 -15.35 -2.12
N GLY A 131 -6.64 -14.33 -1.65
CA GLY A 131 -5.18 -14.33 -1.61
C GLY A 131 -4.56 -15.41 -0.71
N PHE A 132 -5.29 -15.91 0.28
CA PHE A 132 -4.90 -17.10 1.07
C PHE A 132 -4.78 -18.38 0.23
N LYS A 133 -5.42 -18.42 -0.94
CA LYS A 133 -5.37 -19.54 -1.88
C LYS A 133 -4.31 -19.34 -2.96
N ASP A 134 -3.48 -18.29 -2.86
CA ASP A 134 -2.43 -18.00 -3.84
C ASP A 134 -1.43 -19.16 -3.92
N LYS A 135 -0.89 -19.39 -5.12
CA LYS A 135 0.14 -20.40 -5.37
C LYS A 135 1.44 -20.08 -4.62
N ASP A 136 1.75 -18.81 -4.44
CA ASP A 136 2.98 -18.34 -3.81
C ASP A 136 2.84 -18.28 -2.27
N ARG A 137 3.85 -18.80 -1.57
CA ARG A 137 3.84 -18.86 -0.09
C ARG A 137 3.85 -17.47 0.55
N ASP A 138 4.64 -16.53 0.03
CA ASP A 138 4.80 -15.20 0.62
C ASP A 138 3.51 -14.38 0.48
N VAL A 139 2.79 -14.58 -0.64
CA VAL A 139 1.48 -13.96 -0.85
C VAL A 139 0.47 -14.48 0.16
N ARG A 140 0.37 -15.81 0.35
CA ARG A 140 -0.51 -16.41 1.37
C ARG A 140 -0.20 -15.89 2.77
N GLU A 141 1.09 -15.85 3.13
CA GLU A 141 1.56 -15.36 4.42
C GLU A 141 1.21 -13.87 4.65
N SER A 142 1.36 -13.04 3.62
CA SER A 142 1.02 -11.60 3.69
C SER A 142 -0.48 -11.37 3.83
N CYS A 143 -1.30 -12.18 3.16
CA CYS A 143 -2.76 -12.15 3.32
C CYS A 143 -3.17 -12.61 4.73
N ALA A 144 -2.50 -13.64 5.27
CA ALA A 144 -2.71 -14.14 6.61
C ALA A 144 -2.43 -13.12 7.70
N ARG A 145 -1.29 -12.45 7.62
CA ARG A 145 -0.98 -11.35 8.53
C ARG A 145 -2.03 -10.25 8.46
N SER A 146 -2.47 -9.90 7.26
CA SER A 146 -3.45 -8.82 7.07
C SER A 146 -4.82 -9.18 7.66
N LEU A 147 -5.29 -10.42 7.48
CA LEU A 147 -6.51 -10.89 8.14
C LEU A 147 -6.36 -10.96 9.66
N GLY A 148 -5.20 -11.37 10.17
CA GLY A 148 -4.92 -11.35 11.62
C GLY A 148 -5.06 -9.95 12.21
N VAL A 149 -4.45 -8.95 11.56
CA VAL A 149 -4.57 -7.53 11.95
C VAL A 149 -6.02 -7.06 11.91
N ILE A 150 -6.79 -7.41 10.87
CA ILE A 150 -8.21 -7.06 10.78
C ILE A 150 -9.01 -7.71 11.93
N SER A 151 -8.75 -8.99 12.23
CA SER A 151 -9.42 -9.72 13.29
C SER A 151 -9.19 -9.10 14.66
N GLU A 152 -7.94 -8.73 14.98
CA GLU A 152 -7.60 -8.08 16.25
C GLU A 152 -8.42 -6.79 16.44
N LYS A 153 -8.49 -5.97 15.40
CA LYS A 153 -9.23 -4.70 15.41
C LYS A 153 -10.74 -4.86 15.53
N LEU A 154 -11.31 -5.89 14.91
CA LEU A 154 -12.74 -6.17 15.04
C LEU A 154 -13.09 -6.62 16.46
N ASN A 155 -12.21 -7.40 17.10
CA ASN A 155 -12.39 -7.83 18.48
C ASN A 155 -12.30 -6.65 19.46
N GLU A 156 -11.37 -5.71 19.25
CA GLU A 156 -11.26 -4.49 20.06
C GLU A 156 -12.55 -3.65 20.01
N LYS A 157 -13.10 -3.41 18.81
CA LYS A 157 -14.35 -2.65 18.65
C LYS A 157 -15.56 -3.30 19.33
N GLN A 158 -15.58 -4.63 19.47
CA GLN A 158 -16.66 -5.35 20.14
C GLN A 158 -16.55 -5.32 21.67
N LEU A 159 -15.36 -5.04 22.22
CA LEU A 159 -15.14 -4.89 23.67
C LEU A 159 -15.43 -3.47 24.18
N GLU A 160 -15.47 -2.48 23.27
CA GLU A 160 -15.74 -1.07 23.59
C GLU A 160 -17.23 -0.67 23.47
N GLY A 161 -18.09 -1.55 22.95
CA GLY A 161 -19.53 -1.33 22.76
C GLY A 161 -20.41 -2.07 23.76
#